data_AF-A0A2P2LFZ1-F1
#
_entry.id   AF-A0A2P2LFZ1-F1
#
_cell.length_a   1.000
_cell.length_b   1.000
_cell.length_c   1.000
_cell.angle_alpha   90.00
_cell.angle_beta   90.00
_cell.angle_gamma   90.00
#
_symmetry.space_group_name_H-M   'P 1'
#
loop_
_entity.id
_entity.type
_entity.pdbx_description
1 polymer ?
#
loop_
_entity_poly.entity_id
_entity_poly.type
_entity_poly.pdbx_seq_one_letter_code
_entity_poly.pdbx_strand_id
1 'polypeptide(L)'
;MRPGRFDVVLYVPPPDLEARYEILHVHTRKMKIGDDVDLRRIAEDTDLFTGAELEGLCREAGVVALRENISATVVCNHHFQAVKQSLKPALTREGIEKYSSFMKNQSMPSSHQIECSIKHNSKYKQKNLGPVFSVKVGLLTFALLAAAKYFLVYTDFARHEKSDT
;
A
#
# COMPACT_ATOMS: atom_id res chain seq x y z
N MET A 1 40.60 -2.45 -6.53
CA MET A 1 39.90 -3.73 -6.75
C MET A 1 40.71 -4.56 -7.73
N ARG A 2 40.86 -5.87 -7.51
CA ARG A 2 41.59 -6.75 -8.44
C ARG A 2 40.67 -7.03 -9.65
N PRO A 3 41.15 -6.92 -10.90
CA PRO A 3 40.32 -7.25 -12.06
C PRO A 3 39.84 -8.72 -12.01
N GLY A 4 38.58 -9.00 -12.38
CA GLY A 4 38.03 -10.36 -12.54
C GLY A 4 37.24 -10.97 -11.36
N ARG A 5 36.75 -10.16 -10.41
CA ARG A 5 35.82 -10.62 -9.33
C ARG A 5 34.62 -9.69 -9.11
N PHE A 6 34.72 -8.45 -9.54
CA PHE A 6 33.70 -7.43 -9.40
C PHE A 6 33.63 -6.70 -10.73
N ASP A 7 32.96 -7.35 -11.69
CA ASP A 7 33.01 -6.94 -13.09
C ASP A 7 31.94 -5.87 -13.40
N VAL A 8 30.93 -5.73 -12.54
CA VAL A 8 29.87 -4.71 -12.65
C VAL A 8 29.68 -4.02 -11.30
N VAL A 9 29.72 -2.68 -11.32
CA VAL A 9 29.33 -1.85 -10.19
C VAL A 9 28.01 -1.17 -10.57
N LEU A 10 26.92 -1.57 -9.91
CA LEU A 10 25.60 -0.97 -10.10
C LEU A 10 25.25 -0.14 -8.87
N TYR A 11 25.04 1.16 -9.09
CA TYR A 11 24.51 2.04 -8.06
C TYR A 11 22.98 1.94 -8.00
N VAL A 12 22.45 1.71 -6.81
CA VAL A 12 21.00 1.74 -6.53
C VAL A 12 20.73 3.01 -5.71
N PRO A 13 20.02 4.00 -6.27
CA PRO A 13 19.69 5.21 -5.54
C PRO A 13 18.67 4.93 -4.42
N PRO A 14 18.60 5.82 -3.42
CA PRO A 14 17.48 5.84 -2.47
C PRO A 14 16.13 5.98 -3.19
N PRO A 15 15.02 5.49 -2.59
CA PRO A 15 13.71 5.60 -3.21
C PRO A 15 13.27 7.05 -3.35
N ASP A 16 12.78 7.40 -4.54
CA ASP A 16 12.09 8.67 -4.78
C ASP A 16 10.69 8.68 -4.14
N LEU A 17 9.97 9.80 -4.25
CA LEU A 17 8.65 9.94 -3.64
C LEU A 17 7.67 8.84 -4.07
N GLU A 18 7.65 8.51 -5.37
CA GLU A 18 6.70 7.53 -5.90
C GLU A 18 7.10 6.11 -5.48
N ALA A 19 8.39 5.79 -5.47
CA ALA A 19 8.90 4.54 -4.93
C ALA A 19 8.58 4.40 -3.43
N ARG A 20 8.70 5.47 -2.63
CA ARG A 20 8.31 5.44 -1.21
C ARG A 20 6.81 5.19 -1.05
N TYR A 21 5.97 5.84 -1.86
CA TYR A 21 4.53 5.59 -1.87
C TYR A 21 4.21 4.12 -2.21
N GLU A 22 4.83 3.55 -3.24
CA GLU A 22 4.62 2.15 -3.63
C GLU A 22 5.13 1.17 -2.56
N ILE A 23 6.27 1.45 -1.92
CA ILE A 23 6.78 0.66 -0.79
C ILE A 23 5.75 0.66 0.34
N LEU A 24 5.27 1.85 0.75
CA LEU A 24 4.23 1.98 1.78
C LEU A 24 2.96 1.23 1.37
N HIS A 25 2.53 1.33 0.11
CA HIS A 25 1.36 0.63 -0.40
C HIS A 25 1.51 -0.89 -0.35
N VAL A 26 2.68 -1.43 -0.71
CA VAL A 26 2.97 -2.88 -0.61
C VAL A 26 2.93 -3.35 0.83
N HIS A 27 3.56 -2.62 1.75
CA HIS A 27 3.61 -3.02 3.17
C HIS A 27 2.28 -2.83 3.91
N THR A 28 1.41 -1.94 3.43
CA THR A 28 0.06 -1.73 4.00
C THR A 28 -1.02 -2.60 3.34
N ARG A 29 -0.74 -3.28 2.22
CA ARG A 29 -1.74 -4.10 1.48
C ARG A 29 -2.48 -5.13 2.32
N LYS A 30 -1.81 -5.73 3.32
CA LYS A 30 -2.41 -6.73 4.22
C LYS A 30 -2.88 -6.14 5.55
N MET A 31 -2.69 -4.84 5.75
CA MET A 31 -3.06 -4.10 6.94
C MET A 31 -4.38 -3.38 6.69
N LYS A 32 -5.30 -3.43 7.65
CA LYS A 32 -6.48 -2.57 7.62
C LYS A 32 -6.06 -1.19 8.10
N ILE A 33 -5.97 -0.24 7.19
CA ILE A 33 -5.68 1.16 7.50
C ILE A 33 -6.98 1.96 7.61
N GLY A 34 -6.99 2.96 8.48
CA GLY A 34 -8.11 3.89 8.62
C GLY A 34 -8.21 4.84 7.42
N ASP A 35 -9.41 5.39 7.21
CA ASP A 35 -9.66 6.37 6.14
C ASP A 35 -8.90 7.70 6.34
N ASP A 36 -8.36 7.91 7.54
CA ASP A 36 -7.52 9.04 7.93
C ASP A 36 -6.04 8.89 7.52
N VAL A 37 -5.64 7.72 7.02
CA VAL A 37 -4.26 7.41 6.62
C VAL A 37 -4.01 7.80 5.16
N ASP A 38 -3.25 8.88 4.96
CA ASP A 38 -2.75 9.27 3.64
C ASP A 38 -1.31 8.77 3.43
N LEU A 39 -1.17 7.69 2.66
CA LEU A 39 0.13 7.11 2.33
C LEU A 39 1.01 8.04 1.47
N ARG A 40 0.41 8.91 0.65
CA ARG A 40 1.18 9.86 -0.17
C ARG A 40 1.79 10.93 0.71
N ARG A 41 1.02 11.45 1.67
CA ARG A 41 1.54 12.39 2.67
C ARG A 41 2.64 11.76 3.54
N ILE A 42 2.49 10.50 3.93
CA ILE A 42 3.56 9.79 4.66
C ILE A 42 4.82 9.65 3.78
N ALA A 43 4.68 9.39 2.47
CA ALA A 43 5.81 9.32 1.55
C ALA A 43 6.53 10.68 1.39
N GLU A 44 5.80 11.79 1.40
CA GLU A 44 6.36 13.16 1.38
C GLU A 44 7.17 13.45 2.65
N ASP A 45 6.66 13.01 3.80
CA ASP A 45 7.26 13.23 5.12
C ASP A 45 8.46 12.32 5.44
N THR A 46 8.74 11.32 4.61
CA THR A 46 9.77 10.29 4.84
C THR A 46 10.94 10.43 3.86
N ASP A 47 11.33 11.67 3.55
CA ASP A 47 12.54 11.90 2.75
C ASP A 47 13.76 11.25 3.38
N LEU A 48 14.66 10.72 2.55
CA LEU A 48 15.85 9.95 2.93
C LEU A 48 15.60 8.60 3.63
N PHE A 49 14.35 8.16 3.78
CA PHE A 49 14.07 6.83 4.31
C PHE A 49 14.42 5.76 3.27
N THR A 50 14.99 4.67 3.76
CA THR A 50 15.21 3.43 2.99
C THR A 50 13.94 2.57 2.96
N GLY A 51 13.90 1.58 2.06
CA GLY A 51 12.79 0.63 2.03
C GLY A 51 12.59 -0.13 3.35
N ALA A 52 13.69 -0.44 4.06
CA ALA A 52 13.62 -1.10 5.37
C ALA A 52 13.00 -0.22 6.46
N GLU A 53 13.25 1.09 6.44
CA GLU A 53 12.64 2.02 7.39
C GLU A 53 11.16 2.23 7.12
N LEU A 54 10.76 2.24 5.84
CA LEU A 54 9.34 2.32 5.47
C LEU A 54 8.58 1.04 5.83
N GLU A 55 9.18 -0.13 5.64
CA GLU A 55 8.63 -1.39 6.16
C GLU A 55 8.48 -1.32 7.69
N GLY A 56 9.55 -0.92 8.38
CA GLY A 56 9.59 -0.79 9.83
C GLY A 56 8.52 0.16 10.35
N LEU A 57 8.34 1.32 9.70
CA LEU A 57 7.29 2.29 10.00
C LEU A 57 5.90 1.65 9.97
N CYS A 58 5.56 0.92 8.88
CA CYS A 58 4.27 0.24 8.75
C CYS A 58 4.07 -0.85 9.81
N ARG A 59 5.10 -1.66 10.05
CA ARG A 59 5.06 -2.75 11.02
C ARG A 59 4.87 -2.23 12.44
N GLU A 60 5.67 -1.25 12.85
CA GLU A 60 5.60 -0.67 14.19
C GLU A 60 4.31 0.11 14.39
N ALA A 61 3.75 0.75 13.35
CA ALA A 61 2.44 1.40 13.46
C ALA A 61 1.34 0.39 13.85
N GLY A 62 1.35 -0.80 13.26
CA GLY A 62 0.47 -1.89 13.65
C GLY A 62 0.71 -2.37 15.09
N VAL A 63 1.96 -2.45 15.54
CA VAL A 63 2.30 -2.79 16.93
C VAL A 63 1.81 -1.71 17.90
N VAL A 64 1.94 -0.43 17.57
CA VAL A 64 1.43 0.69 18.38
C VAL A 64 -0.09 0.59 18.50
N ALA A 65 -0.81 0.29 17.41
CA ALA A 65 -2.25 0.08 17.44
C ALA A 65 -2.65 -1.05 18.41
N LEU A 66 -1.94 -2.18 18.36
CA LEU A 66 -2.18 -3.32 19.25
C LEU A 66 -1.82 -3.03 20.71
N ARG A 67 -0.80 -2.20 20.96
CA ARG A 67 -0.42 -1.77 22.31
C ARG A 67 -1.46 -0.82 22.92
N GLU A 68 -2.07 0.03 22.12
CA GLU A 68 -3.18 0.89 22.54
C GLU A 68 -4.43 0.08 22.85
N ASN A 69 -4.78 -0.86 21.96
CA ASN A 69 -5.90 -1.77 22.16
C ASN A 69 -5.62 -3.13 21.54
N ILE A 70 -5.60 -4.19 22.36
CA ILE A 70 -5.33 -5.56 21.90
C ILE A 70 -6.35 -6.10 20.89
N SER A 71 -7.57 -5.53 20.89
CA SER A 71 -8.64 -5.85 19.95
C SER A 71 -8.66 -4.92 18.72
N ALA A 72 -7.65 -4.05 18.56
CA ALA A 72 -7.56 -3.16 17.41
C ALA A 72 -7.52 -3.96 16.11
N THR A 73 -8.43 -3.61 15.20
CA THR A 73 -8.50 -4.21 13.86
C THR A 73 -8.08 -3.25 12.76
N VAL A 74 -7.91 -1.97 13.08
CA VAL A 74 -7.61 -0.88 12.13
C VAL A 74 -6.45 -0.06 12.69
N VAL A 75 -5.52 0.33 11.81
CA VAL A 75 -4.39 1.21 12.13
C VAL A 75 -4.69 2.60 11.59
N CYS A 76 -4.71 3.59 12.48
CA CYS A 76 -5.05 4.98 12.18
C CYS A 76 -3.78 5.82 11.97
N ASN A 77 -3.93 7.05 11.49
CA ASN A 77 -2.80 7.92 11.18
C ASN A 77 -1.97 8.28 12.42
N HIS A 78 -2.58 8.43 13.59
CA HIS A 78 -1.83 8.74 14.82
C HIS A 78 -0.83 7.64 15.20
N HIS A 79 -1.10 6.37 14.87
CA HIS A 79 -0.16 5.27 15.05
C HIS A 79 1.10 5.45 14.19
N PHE A 80 0.93 5.83 12.93
CA PHE A 80 2.05 6.15 12.04
C PHE A 80 2.85 7.36 12.54
N GLN A 81 2.16 8.42 12.99
CA GLN A 81 2.85 9.62 13.51
C GLN A 81 3.66 9.32 14.77
N ALA A 82 3.11 8.50 15.68
CA ALA A 82 3.82 8.10 16.91
C ALA A 82 5.15 7.40 16.60
N VAL A 83 5.14 6.48 15.62
CA VAL A 83 6.36 5.79 15.19
C VAL A 83 7.29 6.75 14.45
N LYS A 84 6.78 7.54 13.51
CA LYS A 84 7.59 8.48 12.71
C LYS A 84 8.39 9.45 13.59
N GLN A 85 7.80 9.94 14.67
CA GLN A 85 8.48 10.84 15.63
C GLN A 85 9.72 10.22 16.29
N SER A 86 9.76 8.90 16.39
CA SER A 86 10.87 8.16 17.01
C SER A 86 11.92 7.70 15.99
N LEU A 87 11.55 7.63 14.70
CA LEU A 87 12.44 7.22 13.63
C LEU A 87 13.28 8.39 13.12
N LYS A 88 14.52 8.09 12.73
CA LYS A 88 15.42 9.00 12.03
C LYS A 88 15.84 8.34 10.73
N PRO A 89 15.93 9.09 9.61
CA PRO A 89 16.41 8.52 8.35
C PRO A 89 17.81 7.93 8.50
N ALA A 90 18.02 6.74 7.94
CA ALA A 90 19.30 6.06 7.91
C ALA A 90 20.28 6.70 6.92
N LEU A 91 19.76 7.39 5.90
CA LEU A 91 20.57 8.03 4.88
C LEU A 91 20.81 9.51 5.21
N THR A 92 22.05 9.94 4.98
CA THR A 92 22.41 11.35 4.93
C THR A 92 22.64 11.78 3.49
N ARG A 93 22.39 13.06 3.20
CA ARG A 93 22.64 13.62 1.86
C ARG A 93 24.10 13.47 1.45
N GLU A 94 25.03 13.73 2.37
CA GLU A 94 26.47 13.53 2.16
C GLU A 94 26.80 12.07 1.81
N GLY A 95 26.16 11.11 2.49
CA GLY A 95 26.32 9.69 2.19
C GLY A 95 25.88 9.36 0.76
N ILE A 96 24.72 9.85 0.35
CA ILE A 96 24.17 9.65 -1.00
C ILE A 96 25.09 10.26 -2.06
N GLU A 97 25.53 11.51 -1.85
CA GLU A 97 26.42 12.23 -2.75
C GLU A 97 27.75 11.52 -2.93
N LYS A 98 28.34 11.04 -1.84
CA LYS A 98 29.56 10.25 -1.84
C LYS A 98 29.43 9.03 -2.76
N TYR A 99 28.36 8.24 -2.63
CA TYR A 99 28.15 7.07 -3.50
C TYR A 99 27.83 7.44 -4.95
N SER A 100 27.08 8.52 -5.19
CA SER A 100 26.76 8.99 -6.53
C SER A 100 28.00 9.50 -7.30
N SER A 101 28.96 10.13 -6.61
CA SER A 101 30.17 10.67 -7.22
C SER A 101 31.19 9.60 -7.60
N PHE A 102 31.22 8.46 -6.89
CA PHE A 102 32.05 7.30 -7.25
C PHE A 102 31.72 6.73 -8.64
N MET A 103 30.47 6.88 -9.11
CA MET A 103 30.07 6.47 -10.46
C MET A 103 30.50 7.48 -11.53
N LYS A 104 30.45 8.79 -11.24
CA LYS A 104 30.84 9.84 -12.20
C LYS A 104 32.32 9.82 -12.54
N ASN A 105 33.17 9.46 -11.57
CA ASN A 105 34.62 9.49 -11.72
C ASN A 105 35.20 8.22 -12.37
N GLN A 106 34.41 7.16 -12.49
CA GLN A 106 34.79 5.99 -13.27
C GLN A 106 34.30 6.19 -14.71
N SER A 107 35.20 6.62 -15.59
CA SER A 107 35.00 6.51 -17.04
C SER A 107 34.85 5.03 -17.41
N MET A 108 33.61 4.55 -17.46
CA MET A 108 33.29 3.21 -17.97
C MET A 108 33.83 3.09 -19.40
N PRO A 109 34.63 2.06 -19.75
CA PRO A 109 34.84 1.73 -21.13
C PRO A 109 33.50 1.28 -21.72
N SER A 110 33.16 1.85 -22.88
CA SER A 110 31.95 1.56 -23.64
C SER A 110 31.85 0.05 -23.93
N SER A 111 31.06 -0.70 -23.19
CA SER A 111 30.68 -2.07 -23.56
C SER A 111 29.36 -2.42 -22.89
N HIS A 112 28.32 -2.38 -23.73
CA HIS A 112 26.91 -2.63 -23.41
C HIS A 112 26.30 -1.73 -22.33
N GLN A 113 25.77 -0.60 -22.80
CA GLN A 113 24.53 -0.08 -22.25
C GLN A 113 23.50 -1.22 -22.22
N ILE A 114 23.40 -1.94 -21.11
CA ILE A 114 22.09 -2.43 -20.67
C ILE A 114 21.40 -1.19 -20.12
N GLU A 115 21.06 -0.30 -21.05
CA GLU A 115 19.85 0.45 -20.88
C GLU A 115 18.80 -0.66 -20.81
N CYS A 116 18.41 -1.05 -19.60
CA CYS A 116 17.03 -1.46 -19.42
C CYS A 116 16.25 -0.21 -19.80
N SER A 117 16.06 -0.03 -21.11
CA SER A 117 14.87 0.55 -21.68
C SER A 117 13.74 -0.24 -21.02
N ILE A 118 13.36 0.20 -19.83
CA ILE A 118 11.96 0.25 -19.48
C ILE A 118 11.41 1.17 -20.56
N LYS A 119 11.12 0.57 -21.73
CA LYS A 119 10.16 1.12 -22.65
C LYS A 119 8.98 1.38 -21.73
N HIS A 120 8.71 2.65 -21.46
CA HIS A 120 7.40 3.06 -21.00
C HIS A 120 6.45 2.52 -22.06
N ASN A 121 6.00 1.29 -21.88
CA ASN A 121 4.91 0.74 -22.62
C ASN A 121 3.69 1.41 -22.00
N SER A 122 3.45 2.63 -22.46
CA SER A 122 2.24 3.42 -22.23
C SER A 122 1.00 2.77 -22.86
N LYS A 123 1.03 1.47 -23.17
CA LYS A 123 -0.13 0.65 -23.50
C LYS A 123 -0.42 -0.38 -22.42
N TYR A 124 -0.50 0.05 -21.16
CA TYR A 124 -1.57 -0.51 -20.35
C TYR A 124 -2.87 0.10 -20.88
N LYS A 125 -3.46 -0.60 -21.86
CA LYS A 125 -4.85 -0.45 -22.24
C LYS A 125 -5.63 -0.48 -20.93
N GLN A 126 -6.14 0.68 -20.53
CA GLN A 126 -7.08 0.84 -19.45
C GLN A 126 -8.31 0.04 -19.84
N LYS A 127 -8.26 -1.27 -19.55
CA LYS A 127 -9.46 -2.07 -19.46
C LYS A 127 -10.11 -1.52 -18.21
N ASN A 128 -10.99 -0.55 -18.42
CA ASN A 128 -12.05 -0.25 -17.47
C ASN A 128 -12.83 -1.54 -17.30
N LEU A 129 -12.32 -2.43 -16.44
CA LEU A 129 -13.15 -3.35 -15.72
C LEU A 129 -13.56 -2.59 -14.47
N GLY A 130 -14.39 -1.56 -14.70
CA GLY A 130 -15.19 -1.04 -13.60
C GLY A 130 -15.97 -2.22 -13.01
N PRO A 131 -16.32 -2.18 -11.72
CA PRO A 131 -17.38 -3.05 -11.25
C PRO A 131 -18.61 -2.69 -12.08
N VAL A 132 -19.00 -3.56 -13.01
CA VAL A 132 -20.36 -3.56 -13.53
C VAL A 132 -21.23 -4.13 -12.41
N PHE A 133 -21.34 -3.37 -11.32
CA PHE A 133 -22.49 -3.42 -10.44
C PHE A 133 -23.20 -2.10 -10.66
N SER A 134 -23.91 -2.08 -11.78
CA SER A 134 -24.89 -1.05 -12.09
C SER A 134 -25.77 -0.86 -10.87
N VAL A 135 -25.77 0.36 -10.34
CA VAL A 135 -26.44 0.78 -9.10
C VAL A 135 -27.97 0.56 -9.13
N LYS A 136 -28.50 0.05 -10.26
CA LYS A 136 -29.89 -0.40 -10.44
C LYS A 136 -30.21 -1.77 -9.83
N VAL A 137 -29.20 -2.56 -9.44
CA VAL A 137 -29.44 -3.89 -8.84
C VAL A 137 -29.79 -3.78 -7.34
N GLY A 138 -29.36 -2.71 -6.65
CA GLY A 138 -29.58 -2.52 -5.21
C GLY A 138 -31.05 -2.34 -4.81
N LEU A 139 -31.82 -1.53 -5.57
CA LEU A 139 -33.23 -1.29 -5.23
C LEU A 139 -34.09 -2.56 -5.45
N LEU A 140 -33.79 -3.30 -6.53
CA LEU A 140 -34.51 -4.53 -6.86
C LEU A 140 -34.17 -5.68 -5.90
N THR A 141 -32.90 -5.81 -5.48
CA THR A 141 -32.50 -6.82 -4.50
C THR A 141 -33.02 -6.52 -3.10
N PHE A 142 -33.03 -5.26 -2.68
CA PHE A 142 -33.61 -4.87 -1.38
C PHE A 142 -35.13 -5.08 -1.36
N ALA A 143 -35.84 -4.74 -2.46
CA ALA A 143 -37.28 -4.97 -2.58
C ALA A 143 -37.64 -6.46 -2.62
N LEU A 144 -36.89 -7.28 -3.36
CA LEU A 144 -37.09 -8.74 -3.41
C LEU A 144 -36.82 -9.41 -2.06
N LEU A 145 -35.74 -9.02 -1.36
CA LEU A 145 -35.44 -9.54 -0.02
C LEU A 145 -36.47 -9.10 1.02
N ALA A 146 -36.96 -7.85 0.95
CA ALA A 146 -38.02 -7.37 1.82
C ALA A 146 -39.34 -8.10 1.55
N ALA A 147 -39.73 -8.29 0.29
CA ALA A 147 -40.94 -9.02 -0.09
C ALA A 147 -40.88 -10.50 0.32
N ALA A 148 -39.74 -11.16 0.16
CA ALA A 148 -39.54 -12.55 0.60
C ALA A 148 -39.61 -12.71 2.12
N LYS A 149 -39.03 -11.77 2.88
CA LYS A 149 -39.18 -11.73 4.35
C LYS A 149 -40.62 -11.46 4.77
N TYR A 150 -41.31 -10.55 4.10
CA TYR A 150 -42.71 -10.24 4.39
C TYR A 150 -43.61 -11.44 4.08
N PHE A 151 -43.35 -12.17 3.00
CA PHE A 151 -44.07 -13.40 2.64
C PHE A 151 -43.84 -14.52 3.66
N LEU A 152 -42.60 -14.73 4.12
CA LEU A 152 -42.30 -15.73 5.16
C LEU A 152 -42.99 -15.38 6.49
N VAL A 153 -42.93 -14.12 6.92
CA VAL A 153 -43.59 -13.66 8.15
C VAL A 153 -45.12 -13.73 8.04
N TYR A 154 -45.69 -13.46 6.85
CA TYR A 154 -47.13 -13.56 6.62
C TYR A 154 -47.62 -15.02 6.65
N THR A 155 -46.84 -15.97 6.10
CA THR A 155 -47.18 -17.40 6.17
C THR A 155 -47.05 -17.99 7.58
N ASP A 156 -46.18 -17.44 8.43
CA ASP A 156 -46.11 -17.81 9.85
C ASP A 156 -47.31 -17.29 10.64
N PHE A 157 -47.85 -16.11 10.30
CA PHE A 157 -49.06 -15.58 10.93
C PHE A 157 -50.32 -16.36 10.53
N ALA A 158 -50.43 -16.77 9.26
CA ALA A 158 -51.57 -17.55 8.74
C ALA A 158 -51.64 -19.00 9.26
N ARG A 159 -50.58 -19.49 9.93
CA ARG A 159 -50.60 -20.81 10.60
C ARG A 159 -51.14 -20.74 12.03
N HIS A 160 -51.17 -19.56 12.65
CA HIS A 160 -51.64 -19.39 14.03
C HIS A 160 -53.15 -19.21 14.18
N GLU A 161 -53.91 -19.06 13.08
CA GLU A 161 -55.37 -18.89 13.12
C GLU A 161 -56.14 -20.22 12.86
N LYS A 162 -55.44 -21.33 12.58
CA LYS A 162 -56.06 -22.64 12.34
C LYS A 162 -55.84 -23.67 13.46
N SER A 163 -55.31 -23.25 14.61
CA SER A 163 -55.09 -24.13 15.77
C SER A 163 -56.12 -23.97 16.90
N ASP A 164 -57.12 -23.09 16.77
CA ASP A 164 -58.12 -22.81 17.81
C ASP A 164 -59.58 -23.10 17.38
N THR A 165 -59.80 -24.09 16.51
CA THR A 165 -61.12 -24.74 16.32
C THR A 165 -60.99 -26.23 16.25
#